data_AF-A0A7W1S7S7-F1
#
_entry.id   AF-A0A7W1S7S7-F1
#
_cell.length_a   1.000
_cell.length_b   1.000
_cell.length_c   1.000
_cell.angle_alpha   90.00
_cell.angle_beta   90.00
_cell.angle_gamma   90.00
#
_symmetry.space_group_name_H-M   'P 1'
#
loop_
_entity.id
_entity.type
_entity.pdbx_description
1 polymer ?
#
loop_
_entity_poly.entity_id
_entity_poly.type
_entity_poly.pdbx_seq_one_letter_code
_entity_poly.pdbx_strand_id
1 'polypeptide(L)'
;MKQWETGVDIAIRKAMEAGEFNNLPGEGQPLDLNINPHVPADMQLANKIMKENGIAPDWIVQSKTLTAKLDSWQSRLTAAHKAYSKTNNVVAWLTAKEKLTEDAEKLNKEVVVFNLKLPPGLAHRPLLNLRIAIERLSGK
;
A
#
# COMPACT_ATOMS: atom_id res chain seq x y z
N MET A 1 20.41 14.62 -44.50
CA MET A 1 19.71 13.88 -43.43
C MET A 1 20.19 14.39 -42.08
N LYS A 2 19.43 15.28 -41.42
CA LYS A 2 19.78 15.87 -40.10
C LYS A 2 18.55 16.52 -39.44
N GLN A 3 17.41 15.81 -39.40
CA GLN A 3 16.13 16.37 -38.92
C GLN A 3 15.64 15.78 -37.58
N TRP A 4 16.50 15.11 -36.81
CA TRP A 4 16.10 14.48 -35.53
C TRP A 4 16.95 14.89 -34.32
N GLU A 5 17.93 15.77 -34.47
CA GLU A 5 18.58 16.36 -33.29
C GLU A 5 17.71 17.48 -32.75
N THR A 6 17.18 17.27 -31.56
CA THR A 6 16.45 18.30 -30.82
C THR A 6 17.42 19.37 -30.31
N GLY A 7 16.90 20.54 -29.93
CA GLY A 7 17.72 21.57 -29.28
C GLY A 7 18.41 21.07 -28.00
N VAL A 8 17.81 20.10 -27.31
CA VAL A 8 18.37 19.44 -26.12
C VAL A 8 19.61 18.62 -26.48
N ASP A 9 19.56 17.83 -27.56
CA ASP A 9 20.69 17.02 -28.01
C ASP A 9 21.90 17.88 -28.38
N ILE A 10 21.65 19.02 -29.05
CA ILE A 10 22.69 19.99 -29.41
C ILE A 10 23.30 20.62 -28.15
N ALA A 11 22.48 20.94 -27.14
CA ALA A 11 22.95 21.52 -25.88
C ALA A 11 23.80 20.52 -25.09
N ILE A 12 23.35 19.27 -24.96
CA ILE A 12 24.11 18.20 -24.29
C ILE A 12 25.45 17.98 -24.98
N ARG A 13 25.48 17.91 -26.32
CA ARG A 13 26.74 17.74 -27.07
C ARG A 13 27.71 18.89 -26.86
N LYS A 14 27.24 20.14 -26.90
CA LYS A 14 28.10 21.31 -26.63
C LYS A 14 28.69 21.28 -25.22
N ALA A 15 27.90 20.89 -24.21
CA ALA A 15 28.38 20.74 -22.84
C ALA A 15 29.42 19.62 -22.70
N MET A 16 29.25 18.50 -23.43
CA MET A 16 30.27 17.44 -23.52
C MET A 16 31.56 17.94 -24.17
N GLU A 17 31.47 18.63 -25.31
CA GLU A 17 32.62 19.21 -26.02
C GLU A 17 33.36 20.27 -25.20
N ALA A 18 32.63 21.07 -24.41
CA ALA A 18 33.17 22.06 -23.50
C ALA A 18 33.78 21.45 -22.22
N GLY A 19 33.64 20.14 -22.02
CA GLY A 19 34.15 19.44 -20.83
C GLY A 19 33.37 19.75 -19.55
N GLU A 20 32.12 20.22 -19.64
CA GLU A 20 31.28 20.54 -18.48
C GLU A 20 30.92 19.29 -17.65
N PHE A 21 31.06 18.09 -18.23
CA PHE A 21 30.89 16.81 -17.53
C PHE A 21 32.17 16.26 -16.89
N ASN A 22 33.32 16.92 -17.08
CA ASN A 22 34.60 16.51 -16.48
C ASN A 22 34.66 16.96 -15.01
N ASN A 23 35.23 16.12 -14.15
CA ASN A 23 35.32 16.27 -12.70
C ASN A 23 33.97 16.42 -11.98
N LEU A 24 32.90 15.80 -12.49
CA LEU A 24 31.62 15.81 -11.79
C LEU A 24 31.72 15.03 -10.47
N PRO A 25 30.94 15.42 -9.45
CA PRO A 25 30.85 14.65 -8.21
C PRO A 25 30.46 13.20 -8.50
N GLY A 26 31.33 12.25 -8.14
CA GLY A 26 31.12 10.83 -8.39
C GLY A 26 31.66 10.31 -9.73
N GLU A 27 32.37 11.12 -10.52
CA GLU A 27 33.04 10.64 -11.73
C GLU A 27 34.04 9.51 -11.41
N GLY A 28 33.99 8.43 -12.19
CA GLY A 28 34.83 7.25 -12.02
C GLY A 28 34.49 6.39 -10.80
N GLN A 29 33.54 6.79 -9.96
CA GLN A 29 33.07 6.00 -8.84
C GLN A 29 31.94 5.04 -9.27
N PRO A 30 31.85 3.83 -8.69
CA PRO A 30 30.71 2.96 -8.89
C PRO A 30 29.41 3.66 -8.50
N LEU A 31 28.38 3.55 -9.35
CA LEU A 31 27.05 4.09 -9.05
C LEU A 31 26.43 3.34 -7.86
N ASP A 32 25.99 4.05 -6.83
CA ASP A 32 25.25 3.45 -5.71
C ASP A 32 23.80 3.15 -6.13
N LEU A 33 23.58 1.90 -6.56
CA LEU A 33 22.26 1.40 -6.95
C LEU A 33 21.29 1.26 -5.77
N ASN A 34 21.73 1.49 -4.53
CA ASN A 34 20.84 1.45 -3.37
C ASN A 34 20.05 2.74 -3.17
N ILE A 35 20.48 3.84 -3.80
CA ILE A 35 19.78 5.12 -3.70
C ILE A 35 18.59 5.09 -4.66
N ASN A 36 17.38 5.11 -4.10
CA ASN A 36 16.17 5.25 -4.89
C ASN A 36 15.82 6.75 -5.01
N PRO A 37 16.00 7.37 -6.20
CA PRO A 37 15.73 8.79 -6.40
C PRO A 37 14.25 9.17 -6.24
N HIS A 38 13.35 8.18 -6.21
CA HIS A 38 11.92 8.39 -5.97
C HIS A 38 11.55 8.39 -4.48
N VAL A 39 12.50 8.13 -3.58
CA VAL A 39 12.28 8.16 -2.13
C VAL A 39 12.72 9.54 -1.61
N PRO A 40 11.85 10.24 -0.84
CA PRO A 40 12.21 11.47 -0.14
C PRO A 40 13.50 11.32 0.68
N ALA A 41 14.37 12.34 0.68
CA ALA A 41 15.70 12.26 1.28
C ALA A 41 15.67 11.89 2.79
N ASP A 42 14.66 12.35 3.51
CA ASP A 42 14.38 12.02 4.92
C ASP A 42 14.05 10.53 5.13
N MET A 43 13.46 9.85 4.14
CA MET A 43 13.14 8.43 4.20
C MET A 43 14.24 7.51 3.67
N GLN A 44 15.21 8.03 2.91
CA GLN A 44 16.28 7.22 2.30
C GLN A 44 17.13 6.51 3.35
N LEU A 45 17.56 7.22 4.40
CA LEU A 45 18.38 6.64 5.46
C LEU A 45 17.61 5.57 6.25
N ALA A 46 16.37 5.87 6.62
CA ALA A 46 15.51 4.93 7.35
C ALA A 46 15.28 3.64 6.55
N ASN A 47 14.95 3.76 5.26
CA ASN A 47 14.76 2.62 4.37
C ASN A 47 16.05 1.81 4.16
N LYS A 48 17.20 2.49 4.05
CA LYS A 48 18.52 1.85 3.92
C LYS A 48 18.85 1.00 5.15
N ILE A 49 18.76 1.59 6.36
CA ILE A 49 19.04 0.87 7.62
C ILE A 49 18.13 -0.36 7.74
N MET A 50 16.84 -0.19 7.44
CA MET A 50 15.88 -1.27 7.57
C MET A 50 16.15 -2.40 6.58
N LYS A 51 16.50 -2.07 5.32
CA LYS A 51 16.91 -3.03 4.29
C LYS A 51 18.18 -3.79 4.67
N GLU A 52 19.21 -3.09 5.16
CA GLU A 52 20.49 -3.69 5.57
C GLU A 52 20.33 -4.67 6.74
N ASN A 53 19.39 -4.41 7.64
CA ASN A 53 19.09 -5.28 8.78
C ASN A 53 18.04 -6.36 8.46
N GLY A 54 17.54 -6.44 7.22
CA GLY A 54 16.49 -7.38 6.84
C GLY A 54 15.14 -7.15 7.56
N ILE A 55 14.92 -5.94 8.08
CA ILE A 55 13.71 -5.56 8.80
C ILE A 55 12.69 -5.05 7.79
N ALA A 56 11.42 -5.39 7.99
CA ALA A 56 10.34 -4.87 7.17
C ALA A 56 9.81 -3.54 7.77
N PRO A 57 9.42 -2.57 6.93
CA PRO A 57 8.67 -1.40 7.38
C PRO A 57 7.47 -1.77 8.26
N ASP A 58 7.17 -0.92 9.23
CA ASP A 58 6.05 -1.06 10.15
C ASP A 58 4.72 -1.37 9.42
N TRP A 59 4.45 -0.67 8.32
CA TRP A 59 3.25 -0.89 7.50
C TRP A 59 3.20 -2.30 6.89
N ILE A 60 4.33 -2.95 6.56
CA ILE A 60 4.33 -4.33 6.05
C ILE A 60 3.86 -5.30 7.15
N VAL A 61 4.36 -5.12 8.37
CA VAL A 61 3.97 -5.97 9.50
C VAL A 61 2.50 -5.74 9.86
N GLN A 62 2.08 -4.47 9.97
CA GLN A 62 0.69 -4.12 10.23
C GLN A 62 -0.26 -4.64 9.16
N SER A 63 0.17 -4.65 7.90
CA SER A 63 -0.61 -5.20 6.78
C SER A 63 -0.98 -6.67 7.00
N LYS A 64 -0.06 -7.50 7.51
CA LYS A 64 -0.33 -8.92 7.82
C LYS A 64 -1.36 -9.06 8.93
N THR A 65 -1.17 -8.35 10.04
CA THR A 65 -2.09 -8.38 11.19
C THR A 65 -3.48 -7.88 10.81
N LEU A 66 -3.56 -6.79 10.04
CA LEU A 66 -4.82 -6.22 9.58
C LEU A 66 -5.54 -7.19 8.62
N THR A 67 -4.82 -7.82 7.70
CA THR A 67 -5.39 -8.83 6.79
C THR A 67 -6.03 -9.98 7.58
N ALA A 68 -5.31 -10.53 8.57
CA ALA A 68 -5.85 -11.62 9.41
C ALA A 68 -7.13 -11.21 10.17
N LYS A 69 -7.20 -9.96 10.66
CA LYS A 69 -8.41 -9.43 11.31
C LYS A 69 -9.59 -9.30 10.34
N LEU A 70 -9.34 -8.80 9.12
CA LEU A 70 -10.35 -8.66 8.07
C LEU A 70 -10.88 -10.03 7.64
N ASP A 71 -10.00 -11.02 7.46
CA ASP A 71 -10.38 -12.39 7.10
C ASP A 71 -11.23 -13.06 8.19
N SER A 72 -10.88 -12.83 9.45
CA SER A 72 -11.66 -13.31 10.60
C SER A 72 -13.06 -12.70 10.60
N TRP A 73 -13.17 -11.38 10.42
CA TRP A 73 -14.46 -10.68 10.34
C TRP A 73 -15.33 -11.22 9.19
N GLN A 74 -14.74 -11.40 8.01
CA GLN A 74 -15.44 -11.93 6.84
C GLN A 74 -15.89 -13.38 7.02
N SER A 75 -15.07 -14.21 7.67
CA SER A 75 -15.41 -15.59 8.02
C SER A 75 -16.59 -15.64 9.00
N ARG A 76 -16.60 -14.77 10.02
CA ARG A 76 -17.74 -14.65 10.96
C ARG A 76 -19.02 -14.22 10.25
N LEU A 77 -18.95 -13.22 9.36
CA LEU A 77 -20.09 -12.78 8.56
C LEU A 77 -20.64 -13.92 7.70
N THR A 78 -19.77 -14.64 6.98
CA THR A 78 -20.18 -15.74 6.10
C THR A 78 -20.83 -16.87 6.89
N ALA A 79 -20.25 -17.23 8.04
CA ALA A 79 -20.80 -18.26 8.92
C ALA A 79 -22.18 -17.86 9.48
N ALA A 80 -22.32 -16.62 9.96
CA ALA A 80 -23.59 -16.09 10.46
C ALA A 80 -24.66 -16.07 9.36
N HIS A 81 -24.31 -15.63 8.15
CA HIS A 81 -25.24 -15.59 7.02
C HIS A 81 -25.69 -17.00 6.60
N LYS A 82 -24.77 -17.97 6.56
CA LYS A 82 -25.08 -19.38 6.27
C LYS A 82 -25.98 -20.00 7.35
N ALA A 83 -25.73 -19.70 8.62
CA ALA A 83 -26.57 -20.16 9.73
C ALA A 83 -27.99 -19.58 9.64
N TYR A 84 -28.09 -18.29 9.32
CA TYR A 84 -29.37 -17.62 9.10
C TYR A 84 -30.14 -18.24 7.92
N SER A 85 -29.49 -18.46 6.77
CA SER A 85 -30.12 -19.09 5.60
C SER A 85 -30.68 -20.50 5.89
N LYS A 86 -30.06 -21.26 6.79
CA LYS A 86 -30.52 -22.62 7.15
C LYS A 86 -31.59 -22.66 8.23
N THR A 87 -31.45 -21.85 9.26
CA THR A 87 -32.27 -21.93 10.49
C THR A 87 -33.40 -20.90 10.50
N ASN A 88 -33.29 -19.87 9.66
CA ASN A 88 -34.13 -18.68 9.66
C ASN A 88 -34.27 -18.02 11.04
N ASN A 89 -33.29 -18.21 11.93
CA ASN A 89 -33.29 -17.63 13.26
C ASN A 89 -32.94 -16.13 13.17
N VAL A 90 -33.99 -15.31 13.13
CA VAL A 90 -33.90 -13.85 12.98
C VAL A 90 -33.19 -13.20 14.17
N VAL A 91 -33.46 -13.66 15.40
CA VAL A 91 -32.89 -13.06 16.62
C VAL A 91 -31.37 -13.23 16.62
N ALA A 92 -30.89 -14.45 16.40
CA ALA A 92 -29.45 -14.72 16.33
C ALA A 92 -28.76 -13.93 15.22
N TRP A 93 -29.43 -13.75 14.08
CA TRP A 93 -28.93 -12.96 12.96
C TRP A 93 -28.83 -11.47 13.29
N LEU A 94 -29.84 -10.88 13.93
CA LEU A 94 -29.82 -9.48 14.34
C LEU A 94 -28.69 -9.20 15.34
N THR A 95 -28.52 -10.05 16.35
CA THR A 95 -27.42 -9.93 17.32
C THR A 95 -26.06 -10.09 16.64
N ALA A 96 -25.92 -11.01 15.67
CA ALA A 96 -24.69 -11.15 14.90
C ALA A 96 -24.39 -9.91 14.06
N LYS A 97 -25.40 -9.30 13.42
CA LYS A 97 -25.25 -8.06 12.64
C LYS A 97 -24.78 -6.90 13.50
N GLU A 98 -25.34 -6.74 14.70
CA GLU A 98 -24.94 -5.69 15.64
C GLU A 98 -23.45 -5.83 16.00
N LYS A 99 -23.04 -7.02 16.47
CA LYS A 99 -21.63 -7.30 16.79
C LYS A 99 -20.70 -7.11 15.59
N LEU A 100 -21.10 -7.57 14.40
CA LEU A 100 -20.30 -7.40 13.18
C LEU A 100 -20.18 -5.93 12.77
N THR A 101 -21.19 -5.11 13.07
CA THR A 101 -21.15 -3.67 12.81
C THR A 101 -20.16 -2.98 13.75
N GLU A 102 -20.23 -3.25 15.05
CA GLU A 102 -19.28 -2.72 16.03
C GLU A 102 -17.83 -3.12 15.71
N ASP A 103 -17.61 -4.39 15.35
CA ASP A 103 -16.30 -4.88 14.95
C ASP A 103 -15.81 -4.18 13.68
N ALA A 104 -16.68 -3.97 12.70
CA ALA A 104 -16.34 -3.27 11.46
C ALA A 104 -15.94 -1.81 11.74
N GLU A 105 -16.61 -1.12 12.65
CA GLU A 105 -16.24 0.25 13.04
C GLU A 105 -14.87 0.32 13.69
N LYS A 106 -14.55 -0.63 14.58
CA LYS A 106 -13.22 -0.72 15.21
C LYS A 106 -12.14 -0.99 14.15
N LEU A 107 -12.39 -1.96 13.26
CA LEU A 107 -11.46 -2.29 12.18
C LEU A 107 -11.31 -1.14 11.18
N ASN A 108 -12.36 -0.38 10.90
CA ASN A 108 -12.29 0.78 10.02
C ASN A 108 -11.36 1.86 10.57
N LYS A 109 -11.36 2.09 11.89
CA LYS A 109 -10.39 3.00 12.53
C LYS A 109 -8.96 2.53 12.29
N GLU A 110 -8.70 1.23 12.45
CA GLU A 110 -7.38 0.64 12.16
C GLU A 110 -7.00 0.76 10.68
N VAL A 111 -7.94 0.52 9.76
CA VAL A 111 -7.74 0.66 8.31
C VAL A 111 -7.38 2.10 7.95
N VAL A 112 -8.05 3.09 8.55
CA VAL A 112 -7.73 4.50 8.32
C VAL A 112 -6.31 4.81 8.78
N VAL A 113 -5.94 4.42 10.00
CA VAL A 113 -4.58 4.63 10.51
C VAL A 113 -3.54 3.94 9.63
N PHE A 114 -3.83 2.71 9.19
CA PHE A 114 -2.97 1.99 8.25
C PHE A 114 -2.81 2.73 6.92
N ASN A 115 -3.91 3.19 6.32
CA ASN A 115 -3.89 3.92 5.05
C ASN A 115 -3.08 5.22 5.15
N LEU A 116 -3.13 5.92 6.30
CA LEU A 116 -2.34 7.12 6.55
C LEU A 116 -0.83 6.85 6.64
N LYS A 117 -0.42 5.63 6.96
CA LYS A 117 0.99 5.22 7.01
C LYS A 117 1.53 4.73 5.68
N LEU A 118 0.69 4.57 4.66
CA LEU A 118 1.13 4.05 3.38
C LEU A 118 1.97 5.09 2.63
N PRO A 119 3.13 4.69 2.08
CA PRO A 119 3.85 5.48 1.10
C PRO A 119 2.96 5.85 -0.10
N PRO A 120 3.22 7.01 -0.75
CA PRO A 120 2.51 7.41 -1.96
C PRO A 120 2.69 6.38 -3.08
N GLY A 121 1.64 6.17 -3.87
CA GLY A 121 1.62 5.20 -4.97
C GLY A 121 1.17 3.78 -4.58
N LEU A 122 0.98 3.49 -3.29
CA LEU A 122 0.36 2.24 -2.83
C LEU A 122 -1.16 2.37 -2.71
N ALA A 123 -1.87 1.31 -3.08
CA ALA A 123 -3.33 1.28 -2.99
C ALA A 123 -3.80 1.23 -1.53
N HIS A 124 -4.69 2.16 -1.18
CA HIS A 124 -5.36 2.17 0.13
C HIS A 124 -6.33 0.98 0.25
N ARG A 125 -6.49 0.49 1.48
CA ARG A 125 -7.47 -0.57 1.78
C ARG A 125 -8.88 0.03 1.90
N PRO A 126 -9.92 -0.63 1.35
CA PRO A 126 -11.29 -0.16 1.49
C PRO A 126 -11.80 -0.34 2.91
N LEU A 127 -12.72 0.54 3.32
CA LEU A 127 -13.43 0.40 4.59
C LEU A 127 -14.45 -0.75 4.52
N LEU A 128 -14.64 -1.43 5.64
CA LEU A 128 -15.67 -2.42 5.84
C LEU A 128 -17.04 -1.76 5.89
N ASN A 129 -17.96 -2.29 5.10
CA ASN A 129 -19.37 -1.90 5.10
C ASN A 129 -20.22 -3.17 5.13
N LEU A 130 -20.93 -3.37 6.25
CA LEU A 130 -21.71 -4.59 6.47
C LEU A 130 -22.81 -4.77 5.41
N ARG A 131 -23.49 -3.70 5.01
CA ARG A 131 -24.54 -3.75 3.99
C ARG A 131 -24.00 -4.28 2.66
N ILE A 132 -22.94 -3.65 2.16
CA ILE A 132 -22.29 -4.06 0.90
C ILE A 132 -21.76 -5.50 1.00
N ALA A 133 -21.23 -5.89 2.16
CA ALA A 133 -20.73 -7.23 2.37
C ALA A 133 -21.84 -8.28 2.33
N ILE A 134 -23.02 -7.99 2.91
CA ILE A 134 -24.20 -8.87 2.84
C ILE A 134 -24.73 -8.93 1.41
N GLU A 135 -24.86 -7.80 0.70
CA GLU A 135 -25.31 -7.77 -0.70
C GLU A 135 -24.45 -8.68 -1.59
N ARG A 136 -23.12 -8.66 -1.40
CA ARG A 136 -22.19 -9.54 -2.12
C ARG A 136 -22.36 -11.03 -1.79
N LEU A 137 -22.86 -11.35 -0.60
CA LEU A 137 -23.13 -12.74 -0.21
C LEU A 137 -24.50 -13.22 -0.72
N SER A 138 -25.48 -12.33 -0.84
CA SER A 138 -26.82 -12.64 -1.34
C SER A 138 -26.96 -12.60 -2.86
N GLY A 139 -26.06 -11.89 -3.55
CA GLY A 139 -26.02 -11.81 -5.02
C GLY A 139 -25.17 -12.90 -5.70
N LYS A 140 -24.69 -13.89 -4.95
CA LYS A 140 -24.01 -15.10 -5.47
C LYS A 140 -24.97 -16.28 -5.44
#